data_AF-A0A9P1N0K7-F1
#
_entry.id   AF-A0A9P1N0K7-F1
#
_cell.length_a   1.000
_cell.length_b   1.000
_cell.length_c   1.000
_cell.angle_alpha   90.00
_cell.angle_beta   90.00
_cell.angle_gamma   90.00
#
_symmetry.space_group_name_H-M   'P 1'
#
loop_
_entity.id
_entity.type
_entity.pdbx_description
1 polymer ?
#
loop_
_entity_poly.entity_id
_entity_poly.type
_entity_poly.pdbx_seq_one_letter_code
_entity_poly.pdbx_strand_id
1 'polypeptide(L)'
;MIGCPIAGPQIASGSLTTTELFYDIMNKAMPHIERSPQNAFQHRFHHTVQYGAKYYSYLVARASASLIWQQRFQMDPFSRKWGECWAEVQSHGGGHPPSILLEKILGFRPDSKDLTSALAKESKHLSQLDAITV
;
A
#
# COMPACT_ATOMS: atom_id res chain seq x y z
N MET A 1 6.52 -17.84 -2.57
CA MET A 1 7.60 -17.27 -1.72
C MET A 1 8.16 -16.03 -2.38
N ILE A 2 8.16 -14.88 -1.69
CA ILE A 2 8.79 -13.64 -2.14
C ILE A 2 10.23 -13.70 -1.63
N GLY A 3 11.15 -14.15 -2.48
CA GLY A 3 12.59 -14.19 -2.18
C GLY A 3 13.19 -12.79 -2.25
N CYS A 4 12.89 -11.95 -1.27
CA CYS A 4 13.50 -10.62 -1.12
C CYS A 4 14.74 -10.54 -0.19
N PRO A 5 15.21 -11.57 0.55
CA PRO A 5 16.44 -11.40 1.35
C PRO A 5 17.74 -11.37 0.52
N ILE A 6 17.70 -11.69 -0.78
CA ILE A 6 18.90 -12.13 -1.51
C ILE A 6 19.43 -11.08 -2.50
N ALA A 7 18.60 -10.13 -2.94
CA ALA A 7 18.98 -9.23 -4.02
C ALA A 7 20.02 -8.16 -3.60
N GLY A 8 19.98 -7.70 -2.34
CA GLY A 8 20.90 -6.66 -1.85
C GLY A 8 22.38 -7.03 -2.00
N PRO A 9 22.84 -8.16 -1.45
CA PRO A 9 24.21 -8.64 -1.62
C PRO A 9 24.60 -8.88 -3.08
N GLN A 10 23.68 -9.42 -3.90
CA GLN A 10 23.92 -9.69 -5.33
C GLN A 10 24.09 -8.41 -6.16
N ILE A 11 23.33 -7.36 -5.83
CA ILE A 11 23.50 -6.03 -6.43
C ILE A 11 24.84 -5.45 -6.01
N ALA A 12 25.21 -5.57 -4.73
CA ALA A 12 26.48 -5.06 -4.23
C ALA A 12 27.70 -5.75 -4.86
N SER A 13 27.61 -7.06 -5.15
CA SER A 13 28.67 -7.82 -5.83
C SER A 13 28.65 -7.68 -7.36
N GLY A 14 27.66 -6.98 -7.93
CA GLY A 14 27.49 -6.85 -9.39
C GLY A 14 26.98 -8.10 -10.10
N SER A 15 26.54 -9.12 -9.36
CA SER A 15 25.99 -10.36 -9.93
C SER A 15 24.50 -10.26 -10.30
N LEU A 16 23.86 -9.15 -9.93
CA LEU A 16 22.48 -8.81 -10.30
C LEU A 16 22.39 -7.30 -10.48
N THR A 17 21.81 -6.85 -11.58
CA THR A 17 21.53 -5.43 -11.79
C THR A 17 20.14 -5.05 -11.27
N THR A 18 19.92 -3.77 -10.98
CA THR A 18 18.59 -3.25 -10.61
C THR A 18 17.59 -3.36 -11.77
N THR A 19 18.06 -3.37 -13.02
CA THR A 19 17.24 -3.59 -14.22
C THR A 19 16.71 -5.02 -14.25
N GLU A 20 17.57 -6.02 -14.03
CA GLU A 20 17.16 -7.44 -13.97
C GLU A 20 16.18 -7.69 -12.82
N LEU A 21 16.47 -7.17 -11.63
CA LEU A 21 15.56 -7.29 -10.49
C LEU A 21 14.18 -6.66 -10.78
N PHE A 22 14.17 -5.46 -11.37
CA PHE A 22 12.92 -4.78 -11.72
C PHE A 22 12.14 -5.58 -12.77
N TYR A 23 12.81 -6.08 -13.80
CA TYR A 23 12.22 -6.91 -14.84
C TYR A 23 11.54 -8.16 -14.24
N ASP A 24 12.23 -8.87 -13.35
CA ASP A 24 11.71 -10.08 -12.69
C ASP A 24 10.50 -9.78 -11.80
N ILE A 25 10.57 -8.73 -10.98
CA ILE A 25 9.45 -8.32 -10.12
C ILE A 25 8.22 -7.99 -10.98
N MET A 26 8.41 -7.24 -12.07
CA MET A 26 7.31 -6.77 -12.90
C MET A 26 6.67 -7.89 -13.73
N ASN A 27 7.45 -8.83 -14.23
CA ASN A 27 6.91 -10.02 -14.91
C ASN A 27 6.12 -10.91 -13.96
N LYS A 28 6.53 -11.00 -12.69
CA LYS A 28 5.78 -11.74 -11.69
C LYS A 28 4.50 -11.01 -11.26
N ALA A 29 4.57 -9.71 -11.07
CA ALA A 29 3.44 -8.90 -10.59
C ALA A 29 2.42 -8.60 -11.71
N MET A 30 2.87 -8.46 -12.95
CA MET A 30 2.06 -8.11 -14.12
C MET A 30 2.49 -8.94 -15.34
N PRO A 31 2.19 -10.26 -15.34
CA PRO A 31 2.68 -11.21 -16.34
C PRO A 31 2.15 -10.98 -17.76
N HIS A 32 1.05 -10.24 -17.89
CA HIS A 32 0.39 -9.97 -19.17
C HIS A 32 0.83 -8.65 -19.82
N ILE A 33 1.79 -7.94 -19.24
CA ILE A 33 2.32 -6.71 -19.81
C ILE A 33 3.74 -6.98 -20.32
N GLU A 34 3.90 -6.91 -21.64
CA GLU A 34 5.21 -7.08 -22.29
C GLU A 34 6.19 -5.98 -21.89
N ARG A 35 7.43 -6.37 -21.61
CA ARG A 35 8.53 -5.48 -21.25
C ARG A 35 9.82 -5.96 -21.87
N SER A 36 10.65 -5.02 -22.32
CA SER A 36 12.02 -5.32 -22.76
C SER A 36 12.93 -5.43 -21.52
N PRO A 37 13.78 -6.48 -21.42
CA PRO A 37 14.77 -6.60 -20.35
C PRO A 37 15.89 -5.55 -20.44
N GLN A 38 15.98 -4.80 -21.55
CA GLN A 38 16.93 -3.70 -21.73
C GLN A 38 16.38 -2.35 -21.20
N ASN A 39 15.12 -2.29 -20.75
CA ASN A 39 14.51 -1.06 -20.27
C ASN A 39 14.78 -0.82 -18.77
N ALA A 40 15.58 0.20 -18.46
CA ALA A 40 15.89 0.62 -17.09
C ALA A 40 14.87 1.65 -16.53
N PHE A 41 13.58 1.29 -16.52
CA PHE A 41 12.52 2.20 -16.03
C PHE A 41 12.76 2.68 -14.60
N GLN A 42 13.34 1.85 -13.74
CA GLN A 42 13.66 2.19 -12.36
C GLN A 42 14.57 3.43 -12.23
N HIS A 43 15.37 3.78 -13.25
CA HIS A 43 16.16 5.01 -13.25
C HIS A 43 15.30 6.28 -13.35
N ARG A 44 14.10 6.17 -13.92
CA ARG A 44 13.11 7.26 -14.00
C ARG A 44 12.17 7.30 -12.80
N PHE A 45 12.30 6.34 -11.89
CA PHE A 45 11.46 6.27 -10.70
C PHE A 45 12.05 7.12 -9.58
N HIS A 46 11.74 8.42 -9.62
CA HIS A 46 12.29 9.45 -8.72
C HIS A 46 12.15 9.13 -7.22
N HIS A 47 11.09 8.42 -6.83
CA HIS A 47 10.86 8.00 -5.44
C HIS A 47 11.96 7.09 -4.89
N THR A 48 12.75 6.43 -5.74
CA THR A 48 13.84 5.56 -5.31
C THR A 48 14.90 6.31 -4.48
N VAL A 49 15.21 7.56 -4.84
CA VAL A 49 16.27 8.34 -4.17
C VAL A 49 15.73 9.13 -2.99
N GLN A 50 14.65 9.89 -3.20
CA GLN A 50 14.12 10.81 -2.18
C GLN A 50 13.20 10.14 -1.17
N TYR A 51 12.63 8.98 -1.54
CA TYR A 51 11.62 8.26 -0.76
C TYR A 51 11.91 6.75 -0.69
N GLY A 52 13.19 6.41 -0.79
CA GLY A 52 13.68 5.03 -0.79
C GLY A 52 13.16 4.24 0.41
N ALA A 53 12.84 2.96 0.19
CA ALA A 53 12.28 2.04 1.17
C ALA A 53 10.93 2.43 1.79
N LYS A 54 10.27 3.51 1.34
CA LYS A 54 8.98 3.97 1.89
C LYS A 54 7.83 3.90 0.91
N TYR A 55 8.06 3.65 -0.38
CA TYR A 55 7.01 3.70 -1.40
C TYR A 55 5.82 2.75 -1.13
N TYR A 56 6.04 1.64 -0.43
CA TYR A 56 4.96 0.75 0.01
C TYR A 56 3.95 1.41 0.95
N SER A 57 4.32 2.52 1.60
CA SER A 57 3.47 3.23 2.56
C SER A 57 2.19 3.77 1.91
N TYR A 58 2.21 4.09 0.60
CA TYR A 58 1.01 4.50 -0.13
C TYR A 58 -0.05 3.40 -0.14
N LEU A 59 0.39 2.15 -0.37
CA LEU A 59 -0.51 1.00 -0.40
C LEU A 59 -1.08 0.71 0.98
N VAL A 60 -0.24 0.77 2.02
CA VAL A 60 -0.65 0.58 3.42
C VAL A 60 -1.61 1.67 3.87
N ALA A 61 -1.35 2.93 3.51
CA ALA A 61 -2.21 4.06 3.86
C ALA A 61 -3.59 3.92 3.19
N ARG A 62 -3.63 3.61 1.89
CA ARG A 62 -4.90 3.38 1.17
C ARG A 62 -5.68 2.20 1.78
N ALA A 63 -5.02 1.07 2.02
CA ALA A 63 -5.65 -0.09 2.65
C ALA A 63 -6.20 0.23 4.05
N SER A 64 -5.45 0.97 4.87
CA SER A 64 -5.86 1.38 6.22
C SER A 64 -7.08 2.30 6.17
N ALA A 65 -7.08 3.29 5.27
CA ALA A 65 -8.22 4.19 5.07
C ALA A 65 -9.46 3.42 4.60
N SER A 66 -9.31 2.51 3.62
CA SER A 66 -10.39 1.64 3.16
C SER A 66 -10.94 0.76 4.29
N LEU A 67 -10.07 0.21 5.13
CA LEU A 67 -10.47 -0.62 6.26
C LEU A 67 -11.24 0.19 7.31
N ILE A 68 -10.76 1.38 7.68
CA ILE A 68 -11.48 2.29 8.59
C ILE A 68 -12.86 2.64 8.03
N TRP A 69 -12.94 3.04 6.75
CA TRP A 69 -14.21 3.34 6.10
C TRP A 69 -15.18 2.16 6.18
N GLN A 70 -14.74 0.98 5.73
CA GLN A 70 -15.57 -0.23 5.69
C GLN A 70 -16.06 -0.66 7.08
N GLN A 71 -15.24 -0.47 8.11
CA GLN A 71 -15.53 -0.94 9.48
C GLN A 71 -16.30 0.08 10.32
N ARG A 72 -16.23 1.38 10.01
CA ARG A 72 -16.70 2.45 10.91
C ARG A 72 -17.71 3.39 10.28
N PHE A 73 -17.58 3.66 8.98
CA PHE A 73 -18.35 4.70 8.31
C PHE A 73 -19.24 4.17 7.18
N GLN A 74 -19.00 2.97 6.64
CA GLN A 74 -19.76 2.46 5.49
C GLN A 74 -21.27 2.35 5.76
N MET A 75 -21.67 1.98 6.99
CA MET A 75 -23.09 1.86 7.35
C MET A 75 -23.71 3.19 7.82
N ASP A 76 -22.91 4.06 8.43
CA ASP A 76 -23.33 5.36 8.94
C ASP A 76 -22.20 6.38 8.69
N PRO A 77 -22.16 7.01 7.51
CA PRO A 77 -21.07 7.91 7.12
C PRO A 77 -20.91 9.14 8.01
N PHE A 78 -21.98 9.52 8.73
CA PHE A 78 -22.02 10.70 9.59
C PHE A 78 -22.03 10.32 11.08
N SER A 79 -21.58 9.11 11.41
CA SER A 79 -21.54 8.63 12.78
C SER A 79 -20.72 9.54 13.70
N ARG A 80 -21.41 10.26 14.60
CA ARG A 80 -20.74 11.14 15.60
C ARG A 80 -19.71 10.37 16.42
N LYS A 81 -20.08 9.18 16.89
CA LYS A 81 -19.21 8.30 17.70
C LYS A 81 -17.87 8.03 17.00
N TRP A 82 -17.91 7.62 15.73
CA TRP A 82 -16.69 7.29 15.00
C TRP A 82 -15.95 8.53 14.50
N GLY A 83 -16.65 9.63 14.25
CA GLY A 83 -16.05 10.94 13.99
C GLY A 83 -15.23 11.46 15.18
N GLU A 84 -15.74 11.34 16.40
CA GLU A 84 -15.01 11.71 17.63
C GLU A 84 -13.77 10.84 17.85
N CYS A 85 -13.89 9.52 17.65
CA CYS A 85 -12.75 8.60 17.72
C CYS A 85 -11.68 8.93 16.65
N TRP A 86 -12.10 9.27 15.43
CA TRP A 86 -11.18 9.67 14.37
C TRP A 86 -10.48 11.02 14.67
N ALA A 87 -11.19 11.98 15.24
CA ALA A 87 -10.61 13.25 15.69
C ALA A 87 -9.55 13.02 16.78
N GLU A 88 -9.81 12.12 17.73
CA GLU A 88 -8.82 11.73 18.74
C GLU A 88 -7.58 11.12 18.10
N VAL A 89 -7.74 10.15 17.18
CA VAL A 89 -6.61 9.54 16.44
C VAL A 89 -5.76 10.59 15.74
N GLN A 90 -6.38 11.55 15.04
CA GLN A 90 -5.66 12.61 14.33
C GLN A 90 -4.96 13.60 15.27
N SER A 91 -5.52 13.85 16.46
CA SER A 91 -4.96 14.79 17.43
C SER A 91 -3.55 14.42 17.91
N HIS A 92 -3.17 13.15 17.81
CA HIS A 92 -1.85 12.67 18.19
C HIS A 92 -0.74 13.01 17.18
N GLY A 93 -1.07 13.37 15.94
CA GLY A 93 -0.10 13.62 14.88
C GLY A 93 0.91 12.47 14.73
N GLY A 94 2.21 12.79 14.72
CA GLY A 94 3.30 11.81 14.66
C GLY A 94 3.74 11.24 16.01
N GLY A 95 3.02 11.52 17.10
CA GLY A 95 3.41 11.15 18.46
C GLY A 95 3.28 9.66 18.80
N HIS A 96 2.60 8.87 17.96
CA HIS A 96 2.40 7.44 18.17
C HIS A 96 2.67 6.61 16.91
N PRO A 97 3.06 5.33 17.06
CA PRO A 97 3.19 4.42 15.93
C PRO A 97 1.84 4.27 15.19
N PRO A 98 1.84 4.28 13.84
CA PRO A 98 0.61 4.14 13.07
C PRO A 98 -0.21 2.89 13.41
N SER A 99 0.45 1.78 13.77
CA SER A 99 -0.25 0.55 14.17
C SER A 99 -1.10 0.72 15.42
N ILE A 100 -0.65 1.54 16.38
CA ILE A 100 -1.39 1.81 17.64
C ILE A 100 -2.60 2.68 17.34
N LEU A 101 -2.42 3.72 16.52
CA LEU A 101 -3.51 4.61 16.09
C LEU A 101 -4.56 3.86 15.28
N LEU A 102 -4.12 2.95 14.41
CA LEU A 102 -5.00 2.10 13.60
C LEU A 102 -5.78 1.11 14.47
N GLU A 103 -5.11 0.46 15.44
CA GLU A 103 -5.76 -0.41 16.41
C GLU A 103 -6.80 0.32 17.26
N LYS A 104 -6.52 1.57 17.65
CA LYS A 104 -7.45 2.40 18.43
C LYS A 104 -8.78 2.62 17.71
N ILE A 105 -8.76 3.03 16.44
CA ILE A 105 -10.01 3.26 15.68
C ILE A 105 -10.69 1.95 15.26
N LEU A 106 -9.92 0.92 14.94
CA LEU A 106 -10.46 -0.39 14.53
C LEU A 106 -10.88 -1.27 15.72
N GLY A 107 -10.46 -0.97 16.94
CA GLY A 107 -10.71 -1.83 18.10
C GLY A 107 -10.03 -3.21 18.03
N PHE A 108 -9.18 -3.43 17.04
CA PHE A 108 -8.36 -4.62 16.86
C PHE A 108 -7.13 -4.26 16.04
N ARG A 109 -6.05 -5.04 16.19
CA ARG A 109 -4.83 -4.86 15.40
C ARG A 109 -4.97 -5.58 14.06
N PRO A 110 -5.06 -4.86 12.92
CA PRO A 110 -5.21 -5.51 11.63
C PRO A 110 -3.92 -6.18 11.18
N ASP A 111 -4.06 -7.28 10.45
CA ASP A 111 -2.96 -7.97 9.80
C ASP A 111 -2.88 -7.66 8.29
N SER A 112 -1.94 -8.29 7.58
CA SER A 112 -1.79 -8.09 6.13
C SER A 112 -3.01 -8.55 5.33
N LYS A 113 -3.75 -9.55 5.80
CA LYS A 113 -4.95 -10.06 5.12
C LYS A 113 -6.10 -9.08 5.26
N ASP A 114 -6.27 -8.46 6.43
CA ASP A 114 -7.27 -7.42 6.65
C ASP A 114 -7.05 -6.24 5.70
N LEU A 115 -5.81 -5.75 5.64
CA LEU A 115 -5.43 -4.64 4.77
C LEU A 115 -5.61 -4.98 3.28
N THR A 116 -5.16 -6.16 2.86
CA THR A 116 -5.29 -6.60 1.46
C THR A 116 -6.75 -6.79 1.07
N SER A 117 -7.57 -7.34 1.96
CA SER A 117 -9.00 -7.56 1.72
C SER A 117 -9.76 -6.24 1.63
N ALA A 118 -9.46 -5.30 2.52
CA ALA A 118 -10.05 -3.96 2.49
C ALA A 118 -9.73 -3.25 1.17
N LEU A 119 -8.46 -3.29 0.74
CA LEU A 119 -8.04 -2.69 -0.51
C LEU A 119 -8.68 -3.37 -1.73
N ALA A 120 -8.77 -4.70 -1.74
CA ALA A 120 -9.41 -5.45 -2.83
C ALA A 120 -10.90 -5.12 -2.95
N LYS A 121 -11.62 -4.99 -1.82
CA LYS A 121 -13.03 -4.59 -1.80
C LYS A 121 -13.22 -3.18 -2.36
N GLU A 122 -12.37 -2.24 -1.96
CA GLU A 122 -12.39 -0.87 -2.46
C GLU A 122 -12.09 -0.83 -3.97
N SER A 123 -11.08 -1.55 -4.44
CA SER A 123 -10.70 -1.54 -5.85
C SER A 123 -11.77 -2.18 -6.73
N LYS A 124 -12.43 -3.25 -6.26
CA LYS A 124 -13.58 -3.85 -6.93
C LYS A 124 -14.75 -2.88 -7.03
N HIS A 125 -15.06 -2.18 -5.94
CA HIS A 125 -16.13 -1.19 -5.94
C HIS A 125 -15.86 -0.09 -6.97
N LEU A 126 -14.65 0.49 -6.98
CA LEU A 126 -14.28 1.55 -7.92
C LEU A 126 -14.28 1.08 -9.39
N SER A 127 -13.87 -0.15 -9.66
CA SER A 127 -13.90 -0.71 -11.03
C SER A 127 -15.32 -0.94 -11.58
N GLN A 128 -16.33 -0.88 -10.72
CA GLN A 128 -17.74 -1.07 -11.06
C GLN A 128 -18.50 0.27 -11.16
N LEU A 129 -17.83 1.40 -10.90
CA LEU A 129 -18.42 2.71 -11.09
C LEU A 129 -18.32 3.08 -12.57
N ASP A 130 -19.45 3.46 -13.17
CA ASP A 130 -19.46 4.00 -14.52
C ASP A 130 -18.82 5.39 -14.54
N ALA A 131 -18.18 5.76 -15.65
CA ALA A 131 -17.46 7.04 -15.82
C ALA A 131 -18.33 8.30 -15.65
N ILE A 132 -19.65 8.15 -15.50
CA ILE A 132 -20.63 9.23 -15.39
C ILE A 132 -21.09 9.44 -13.93
N THR A 133 -20.71 8.56 -12.99
CA THR A 133 -21.20 8.58 -11.59
C THR A 133 -20.10 8.89 -10.56
N VAL A 134 -19.03 9.59 -10.96
CA VAL A 134 -17.98 10.11 -10.07
C VAL A 134 -18.21 11.59 -9.78
#